data_AF-C9SL06-F1
#
_entry.id   AF-C9SL06-F1
#
_cell.length_a   1.000
_cell.length_b   1.000
_cell.length_c   1.000
_cell.angle_alpha   90.00
_cell.angle_beta   90.00
_cell.angle_gamma   90.00
#
_symmetry.space_group_name_H-M   'P 1'
#
loop_
_entity.id
_entity.type
_entity.pdbx_description
1 polymer ?
#
loop_
_entity_poly.entity_id
_entity_poly.type
_entity_poly.pdbx_seq_one_letter_code
_entity_poly.pdbx_strand_id
1 'polypeptide(L)'
;MRFIAAFPLVTLWASANNIVSYDGCHALRVRSEGDLPAVQSKFSKLSYDEWERTADDITITLSPEQIPAFNSLGLGYDVMHVRDIFGIHFWGDEGPGKPAVFFHGTVHAREWISAPFIEYVTLQLLTGYGNDNQTTVARDSYDLCIFPFANPDVGCQPERRFGYKGEAPGDTPEMAGLHGFIDKLRDANGIKLFIDWHSYSQYLLAPLSWNCTQYIPKLGQHVNLARRATRAIREVEGTQFVFGPSCATLYVATGYSIDYAYEVGKADWAYVIELRDTGNHGFVLPPEQIRGSAEEQWGGIKTILQYLDVEDIFEA
;
A
#
# COMPACT_ATOMS: atom_id res chain seq x y z
N MET A 1 20.89 16.66 -3.54
CA MET A 1 19.60 16.34 -2.89
C MET A 1 18.61 17.45 -3.23
N ARG A 2 17.89 17.34 -4.35
CA ARG A 2 16.93 18.37 -4.78
C ARG A 2 15.51 17.86 -4.45
N PHE A 3 14.86 18.60 -3.55
CA PHE A 3 13.45 18.57 -3.11
C PHE A 3 12.74 17.21 -3.02
N ILE A 4 12.56 16.75 -1.78
CA ILE A 4 11.47 15.83 -1.38
C ILE A 4 10.22 16.71 -1.27
N ALA A 5 9.27 16.55 -2.18
CA ALA A 5 7.95 17.12 -1.98
C ALA A 5 7.04 16.03 -1.41
N ALA A 6 6.81 16.09 -0.10
CA ALA A 6 5.71 15.37 0.51
C ALA A 6 4.43 16.11 0.12
N PHE A 7 3.64 15.51 -0.77
CA PHE A 7 2.32 16.05 -1.11
C PHE A 7 1.26 15.23 -0.39
N PRO A 8 0.36 15.88 0.36
CA PRO A 8 -0.82 15.20 0.85
C PRO A 8 -1.74 14.89 -0.35
N LEU A 9 -2.11 13.63 -0.50
CA LEU A 9 -2.99 13.16 -1.58
C LEU A 9 -4.42 13.66 -1.40
N VAL A 10 -4.84 13.90 -0.15
CA VAL A 10 -6.24 14.21 0.21
C VAL A 10 -6.50 15.72 0.25
N THR A 11 -5.62 16.54 0.84
CA THR A 11 -5.88 18.00 0.99
C THR A 11 -5.75 18.85 -0.28
N LEU A 12 -5.11 18.39 -1.36
CA LEU A 12 -4.94 19.19 -2.59
C LEU A 12 -6.03 18.98 -3.65
N TRP A 13 -6.84 17.93 -3.57
CA TRP A 13 -7.52 17.41 -4.77
C TRP A 13 -9.02 17.13 -4.63
N ALA A 14 -9.59 17.22 -3.43
CA ALA A 14 -11.02 17.29 -3.27
C ALA A 14 -11.46 18.75 -3.15
N SER A 15 -12.40 19.21 -3.98
CA SER A 15 -13.13 20.43 -3.64
C SER A 15 -13.78 20.20 -2.27
N ALA A 16 -13.40 20.97 -1.26
CA ALA A 16 -13.83 20.80 0.13
C ALA A 16 -15.35 20.75 0.32
N ASN A 17 -16.13 21.06 -0.71
CA ASN A 17 -17.59 21.15 -0.65
C ASN A 17 -18.34 19.85 -0.95
N ASN A 18 -17.69 18.74 -1.34
CA ASN A 18 -18.36 17.48 -1.67
C ASN A 18 -17.65 16.21 -1.13
N ILE A 19 -16.74 16.34 -0.16
CA ILE A 19 -16.25 15.15 0.56
C ILE A 19 -17.38 14.69 1.48
N VAL A 20 -18.06 13.62 1.10
CA VAL A 20 -18.86 12.87 2.06
C VAL A 20 -17.85 12.20 2.98
N SER A 21 -17.79 12.66 4.24
CA SER A 21 -17.04 11.97 5.28
C SER A 21 -17.47 10.51 5.28
N TYR A 22 -16.51 9.59 5.24
CA TYR A 22 -16.80 8.20 5.58
C TYR A 22 -17.27 8.23 7.03
N ASP A 23 -18.57 7.99 7.26
CA ASP A 23 -19.12 7.70 8.58
C ASP A 23 -18.69 6.26 8.96
N GLY A 24 -17.38 6.02 8.94
CA GLY A 24 -16.76 4.84 9.50
C GLY A 24 -16.49 5.03 10.97
N CYS A 25 -15.96 3.99 11.59
CA CYS A 25 -15.52 4.14 12.97
C CYS A 25 -14.42 5.20 13.10
N HIS A 26 -14.34 5.84 14.26
CA HIS A 26 -13.26 6.76 14.59
C HIS A 26 -12.28 6.13 15.58
N ALA A 27 -11.02 6.00 15.17
CA ALA A 27 -9.82 5.93 15.96
C ALA A 27 -9.59 7.28 16.66
N LEU A 28 -9.67 7.25 17.98
CA LEU A 28 -9.50 8.38 18.87
C LEU A 28 -8.32 8.08 19.79
N ARG A 29 -7.32 8.95 19.78
CA ARG A 29 -6.25 8.93 20.77
C ARG A 29 -6.70 9.71 21.99
N VAL A 30 -7.11 8.99 23.03
CA VAL A 30 -7.59 9.55 24.29
C VAL A 30 -6.40 9.80 25.21
N ARG A 31 -6.27 11.03 25.69
CA ARG A 31 -5.18 11.41 26.58
C ARG A 31 -5.44 10.88 27.98
N SER A 32 -4.44 10.28 28.61
CA SER A 32 -4.55 9.71 29.97
C SER A 32 -4.64 10.79 31.04
N GLU A 33 -4.14 12.00 30.75
CA GLU A 33 -3.97 13.09 31.71
C GLU A 33 -3.20 12.66 32.98
N GLY A 34 -2.33 11.64 32.86
CA GLY A 34 -1.57 11.07 33.97
C GLY A 34 -2.29 9.97 34.76
N ASP A 35 -3.54 9.61 34.41
CA ASP A 35 -4.31 8.53 35.05
C ASP A 35 -5.12 7.74 34.00
N LEU A 36 -4.42 6.89 33.25
CA LEU A 36 -5.02 6.07 32.21
C LEU A 36 -6.15 5.16 32.71
N PRO A 37 -6.03 4.46 33.87
CA PRO A 37 -7.14 3.68 34.42
C PRO A 37 -8.41 4.50 34.68
N ALA A 38 -8.28 5.71 35.23
CA ALA A 38 -9.43 6.58 35.46
C ALA A 38 -10.10 7.00 34.15
N VAL A 39 -9.31 7.37 33.14
CA VAL A 39 -9.83 7.74 31.81
C VAL A 39 -10.52 6.55 31.13
N GLN A 40 -9.89 5.36 31.14
CA GLN A 40 -10.44 4.15 30.54
C GLN A 40 -11.75 3.70 31.20
N SER A 41 -11.89 3.90 32.52
CA SER A 41 -13.14 3.59 33.22
C SER A 41 -14.35 4.37 32.69
N LYS A 42 -14.13 5.60 32.18
CA LYS A 42 -15.21 6.49 31.68
C LYS A 42 -15.84 5.99 30.40
N PHE A 43 -15.08 5.35 29.51
CA PHE A 43 -15.58 4.77 28.26
C PHE A 43 -15.70 3.23 28.30
N SER A 44 -15.54 2.60 29.46
CA SER A 44 -15.63 1.14 29.64
C SER A 44 -16.97 0.49 29.23
N LYS A 45 -18.02 1.30 29.08
CA LYS A 45 -19.36 0.87 28.62
C LYS A 45 -19.52 0.91 27.11
N LEU A 46 -18.58 1.54 26.40
CA LEU A 46 -18.54 1.53 24.94
C LEU A 46 -17.89 0.23 24.48
N SER A 47 -18.38 -0.33 23.38
CA SER A 47 -17.63 -1.32 22.61
C SER A 47 -16.53 -0.60 21.83
N TYR A 48 -15.28 -0.97 22.01
CA TYR A 48 -14.15 -0.39 21.27
C TYR A 48 -13.05 -1.43 21.08
N ASP A 49 -12.26 -1.29 20.02
CA ASP A 49 -10.99 -2.00 19.90
C ASP A 49 -9.85 -1.09 20.37
N GLU A 50 -8.97 -1.62 21.22
CA GLU A 50 -7.75 -0.94 21.62
C GLU A 50 -6.66 -1.20 20.57
N TRP A 51 -6.11 -0.14 19.99
CA TRP A 51 -5.11 -0.24 18.92
C TRP A 51 -3.69 -0.03 19.43
N GLU A 52 -3.50 0.97 20.29
CA GLU A 52 -2.21 1.33 20.85
C GLU A 52 -2.39 1.85 22.27
N ARG A 53 -1.46 1.49 23.15
CA ARG A 53 -1.40 2.01 24.52
C ARG A 53 0.01 2.46 24.84
N THR A 54 0.12 3.68 25.35
CA THR A 54 1.35 4.21 25.93
C THR A 54 1.12 4.56 27.41
N ALA A 55 2.14 5.12 28.08
CA ALA A 55 1.95 5.66 29.43
C ALA A 55 1.01 6.89 29.44
N ASP A 56 0.99 7.63 28.32
CA ASP A 56 0.34 8.94 28.24
C ASP A 56 -1.00 8.88 27.50
N ASP A 57 -1.22 7.88 26.64
CA ASP A 57 -2.40 7.83 25.76
C ASP A 57 -2.92 6.39 25.56
N ILE A 58 -4.19 6.30 25.18
CA ILE A 58 -4.80 5.08 24.62
C ILE A 58 -5.50 5.42 23.31
N THR A 59 -5.16 4.71 22.25
CA THR A 59 -5.83 4.80 20.96
C THR A 59 -6.91 3.73 20.90
N ILE A 60 -8.17 4.16 20.82
CA ILE A 60 -9.34 3.29 20.73
C ILE A 60 -10.08 3.55 19.42
N THR A 61 -10.78 2.55 18.90
CA THR A 61 -11.65 2.73 17.73
C THR A 61 -13.11 2.54 18.12
N LEU A 62 -13.99 3.41 17.63
CA LEU A 62 -15.41 3.44 17.98
C LEU A 62 -16.27 3.52 16.74
N SER A 63 -17.37 2.75 16.67
CA SER A 63 -18.33 2.90 15.57
C SER A 63 -18.96 4.32 15.56
N PRO A 64 -19.44 4.82 14.40
CA PRO A 64 -20.08 6.13 14.29
C PRO A 64 -21.20 6.33 15.31
N GLU A 65 -21.97 5.27 15.56
CA GLU A 65 -23.10 5.23 16.50
C GLU A 65 -22.67 5.51 17.94
N GLN A 66 -21.43 5.19 18.30
CA GLN A 66 -20.88 5.38 19.63
C GLN A 66 -20.18 6.74 19.80
N ILE A 67 -19.92 7.49 18.72
CA ILE A 67 -19.25 8.79 18.77
C ILE A 67 -20.02 9.82 19.59
N PRO A 68 -21.36 9.97 19.46
CA PRO A 68 -22.11 10.91 20.32
C PRO A 68 -22.00 10.55 21.81
N ALA A 69 -22.05 9.26 22.13
CA ALA A 69 -21.90 8.78 23.51
C ALA A 69 -20.50 9.04 24.05
N PHE A 70 -19.46 8.81 23.25
CA PHE A 70 -18.07 9.10 23.62
C PHE A 70 -17.84 10.60 23.83
N ASN A 71 -18.32 11.45 22.92
CA ASN A 71 -18.17 12.91 23.03
C ASN A 71 -18.83 13.45 24.31
N SER A 72 -19.92 12.83 24.77
CA SER A 72 -20.58 13.21 26.03
C SER A 72 -19.75 12.93 27.29
N LEU A 73 -18.66 12.14 27.18
CA LEU A 73 -17.74 11.86 28.28
C LEU A 73 -16.79 13.03 28.58
N GLY A 74 -16.68 14.01 27.67
CA GLY A 74 -15.86 15.21 27.86
C GLY A 74 -14.36 14.92 27.99
N LEU A 75 -13.88 13.85 27.36
CA LEU A 75 -12.47 13.47 27.36
C LEU A 75 -11.67 14.32 26.37
N GLY A 76 -10.40 14.62 26.70
CA GLY A 76 -9.45 15.13 25.71
C GLY A 76 -9.02 14.01 24.78
N TYR A 77 -9.24 14.18 23.47
CA TYR A 77 -8.81 13.22 22.46
C TYR A 77 -8.42 13.90 21.15
N ASP A 78 -7.58 13.22 20.37
CA ASP A 78 -7.24 13.57 19.00
C ASP A 78 -7.89 12.56 18.04
N VAL A 79 -8.57 13.03 16.98
CA VAL A 79 -9.14 12.16 15.94
C VAL A 79 -8.01 11.70 15.02
N MET A 80 -7.84 10.39 14.85
CA MET A 80 -6.78 9.84 14.00
C MET A 80 -7.19 9.73 12.52
N HIS A 81 -8.51 9.72 12.20
CA HIS A 81 -9.11 9.59 10.85
C HIS A 81 -9.07 10.85 9.95
N VAL A 82 -8.24 11.84 10.29
CA VAL A 82 -8.11 13.06 9.48
C VAL A 82 -6.70 13.12 8.88
N ARG A 83 -6.09 11.96 8.65
CA ARG A 83 -4.72 11.90 8.16
C ARG A 83 -4.74 11.93 6.64
N ASP A 84 -4.14 12.99 6.11
CA ASP A 84 -3.70 13.00 4.73
C ASP A 84 -2.91 11.71 4.42
N ILE A 85 -3.22 11.09 3.29
CA ILE A 85 -2.34 10.07 2.72
C ILE A 85 -1.12 10.80 2.15
N PHE A 86 0.04 10.59 2.75
CA PHE A 86 1.29 11.20 2.28
C PHE A 86 2.04 10.29 1.33
N GLY A 87 2.41 10.85 0.18
CA GLY A 87 3.29 10.21 -0.79
C GLY A 87 4.65 10.87 -0.89
N ILE A 88 5.62 10.11 -1.36
CA ILE A 88 6.94 10.58 -1.76
C ILE A 88 6.99 10.54 -3.29
N HIS A 89 7.24 11.69 -3.91
CA HIS A 89 7.45 11.78 -5.35
C HIS A 89 8.88 12.27 -5.64
N PHE A 90 9.65 11.49 -6.39
CA PHE A 90 11.04 11.80 -6.73
C PHE A 90 11.46 11.23 -8.09
N TRP A 91 12.51 11.80 -8.66
CA TRP A 91 12.95 11.58 -10.05
C TRP A 91 14.48 11.79 -10.17
N GLY A 92 15.05 11.57 -11.36
CA GLY A 92 16.47 11.79 -11.71
C GLY A 92 16.86 13.25 -11.98
N ASP A 93 18.05 13.52 -12.52
CA ASP A 93 18.59 14.88 -12.65
C ASP A 93 17.86 15.74 -13.70
N GLU A 94 17.22 15.11 -14.69
CA GLU A 94 16.51 15.80 -15.78
C GLU A 94 15.17 16.43 -15.36
N GLY A 95 14.70 16.19 -14.13
CA GLY A 95 13.39 16.66 -13.68
C GLY A 95 12.28 15.62 -13.81
N PRO A 96 11.06 15.96 -13.31
CA PRO A 96 9.89 15.11 -13.44
C PRO A 96 9.26 15.25 -14.83
N GLY A 97 8.22 14.48 -15.11
CA GLY A 97 7.51 14.49 -16.39
C GLY A 97 7.68 13.20 -17.18
N LYS A 98 7.95 12.10 -16.48
CA LYS A 98 8.20 10.77 -17.05
C LYS A 98 7.04 9.83 -16.69
N PRO A 99 6.89 8.69 -17.38
CA PRO A 99 5.94 7.67 -16.95
C PRO A 99 6.20 7.27 -15.50
N ALA A 100 5.13 7.02 -14.74
CA ALA A 100 5.24 6.79 -13.31
C ALA A 100 5.56 5.33 -12.97
N VAL A 101 6.42 5.12 -11.97
CA VAL A 101 6.46 3.89 -11.19
C VAL A 101 5.75 4.18 -9.87
N PHE A 102 4.60 3.54 -9.66
CA PHE A 102 3.74 3.78 -8.50
C PHE A 102 3.74 2.56 -7.58
N PHE A 103 4.27 2.73 -6.37
CA PHE A 103 4.18 1.76 -5.29
C PHE A 103 3.26 2.25 -4.19
N HIS A 104 2.38 1.39 -3.71
CA HIS A 104 1.73 1.59 -2.43
C HIS A 104 1.63 0.30 -1.63
N GLY A 105 1.36 0.40 -0.34
CA GLY A 105 1.09 -0.75 0.50
C GLY A 105 0.31 -0.36 1.72
N THR A 106 0.13 -1.32 2.62
CA THR A 106 -0.69 -1.19 3.84
C THR A 106 -2.12 -0.73 3.59
N VAL A 107 -2.68 -0.99 2.39
CA VAL A 107 -4.12 -0.82 2.16
C VAL A 107 -4.92 -1.71 3.13
N HIS A 108 -4.37 -2.90 3.42
CA HIS A 108 -4.74 -3.70 4.58
C HIS A 108 -3.91 -3.31 5.80
N ALA A 109 -4.57 -2.66 6.75
CA ALA A 109 -4.06 -2.18 8.03
C ALA A 109 -3.13 -3.14 8.81
N ARG A 110 -3.39 -4.45 8.75
CA ARG A 110 -2.69 -5.46 9.56
C ARG A 110 -1.39 -5.97 8.93
N GLU A 111 -1.11 -5.61 7.68
CA GLU A 111 0.02 -6.15 6.91
C GLU A 111 1.28 -5.32 7.18
N TRP A 112 1.72 -5.32 8.44
CA TRP A 112 2.69 -4.37 8.97
C TRP A 112 4.05 -4.42 8.29
N ILE A 113 4.46 -5.58 7.77
CA ILE A 113 5.73 -5.75 7.06
C ILE A 113 5.82 -4.91 5.78
N SER A 114 4.70 -4.56 5.15
CA SER A 114 4.68 -3.77 3.91
C SER A 114 5.29 -2.37 4.10
N ALA A 115 5.03 -1.71 5.22
CA ALA A 115 5.55 -0.36 5.49
C ALA A 115 7.09 -0.29 5.59
N PRO A 116 7.77 -1.03 6.49
CA PRO A 116 9.23 -1.00 6.60
C PRO A 116 9.91 -1.56 5.34
N PHE A 117 9.26 -2.47 4.62
CA PHE A 117 9.72 -2.93 3.31
C PHE A 117 9.72 -1.78 2.27
N ILE A 118 8.61 -1.05 2.13
CA ILE A 118 8.52 0.09 1.19
C ILE A 118 9.53 1.16 1.57
N GLU A 119 9.71 1.44 2.87
CA GLU A 119 10.74 2.36 3.36
C GLU A 119 12.13 1.93 2.90
N TYR A 120 12.47 0.65 3.08
CA TYR A 120 13.75 0.11 2.65
C TYR A 120 13.98 0.27 1.14
N VAL A 121 13.01 -0.11 0.31
CA VAL A 121 13.11 0.01 -1.16
C VAL A 121 13.25 1.47 -1.57
N THR A 122 12.50 2.36 -0.93
CA THR A 122 12.60 3.81 -1.18
C THR A 122 14.01 4.31 -0.85
N LEU A 123 14.58 3.87 0.27
CA LEU A 123 15.95 4.21 0.64
C LEU A 123 16.95 3.71 -0.41
N GLN A 124 16.82 2.46 -0.89
CA GLN A 124 17.71 1.93 -1.94
C GLN A 124 17.63 2.76 -3.22
N LEU A 125 16.42 3.13 -3.66
CA LEU A 125 16.20 3.97 -4.84
C LEU A 125 16.80 5.37 -4.68
N LEU A 126 16.75 5.94 -3.48
CA LEU A 126 17.34 7.25 -3.19
C LEU A 126 18.86 7.20 -3.14
N THR A 127 19.44 6.24 -2.41
CA THR A 127 20.90 6.17 -2.18
C THR A 127 21.66 5.54 -3.34
N GLY A 128 21.00 4.70 -4.14
CA GLY A 128 21.60 4.06 -5.31
C GLY A 128 21.80 5.00 -6.51
N TYR A 129 21.20 6.19 -6.51
CA TYR A 129 21.35 7.12 -7.64
C TYR A 129 22.79 7.62 -7.80
N GLY A 130 23.37 7.40 -8.97
CA GLY A 130 24.78 7.68 -9.27
C GLY A 130 25.77 6.63 -8.73
N ASN A 131 25.31 5.63 -7.97
CA ASN A 131 26.14 4.58 -7.38
C ASN A 131 25.79 3.17 -7.87
N ASP A 132 24.53 2.95 -8.22
CA ASP A 132 23.97 1.70 -8.76
C ASP A 132 23.35 1.99 -10.13
N ASN A 133 23.79 1.25 -11.15
CA ASN A 133 23.37 1.49 -12.53
C ASN A 133 21.86 1.30 -12.70
N GLN A 134 21.28 0.26 -12.09
CA GLN A 134 19.86 -0.04 -12.24
C GLN A 134 18.97 1.04 -11.59
N THR A 135 19.36 1.49 -10.40
CA THR A 135 18.68 2.59 -9.70
C THR A 135 18.80 3.91 -10.45
N THR A 136 19.97 4.18 -11.04
CA THR A 136 20.22 5.39 -11.83
C THR A 136 19.33 5.42 -13.06
N VAL A 137 19.33 4.32 -13.84
CA VAL A 137 18.43 4.16 -14.99
C VAL A 137 16.96 4.30 -14.58
N ALA A 138 16.52 3.64 -13.50
CA ALA A 138 15.14 3.73 -13.06
C ALA A 138 14.70 5.17 -12.72
N ARG A 139 15.55 5.94 -12.03
CA ARG A 139 15.26 7.35 -11.70
C ARG A 139 15.35 8.29 -12.89
N ASP A 140 16.22 7.98 -13.84
CA ASP A 140 16.35 8.77 -15.07
C ASP A 140 15.24 8.44 -16.08
N SER A 141 14.61 7.26 -16.00
CA SER A 141 13.53 6.87 -16.90
C SER A 141 12.12 7.15 -16.35
N TYR A 142 11.93 7.23 -15.03
CA TYR A 142 10.58 7.25 -14.43
C TYR A 142 10.42 8.24 -13.28
N ASP A 143 9.17 8.67 -13.09
CA ASP A 143 8.73 9.41 -11.90
C ASP A 143 8.32 8.40 -10.81
N LEU A 144 9.06 8.35 -9.70
CA LEU A 144 8.84 7.38 -8.63
C LEU A 144 7.85 7.96 -7.61
N CYS A 145 6.66 7.36 -7.54
CA CYS A 145 5.57 7.76 -6.66
C CYS A 145 5.35 6.66 -5.61
N ILE A 146 5.64 6.94 -4.34
CA ILE A 146 5.63 5.94 -3.27
C ILE A 146 4.69 6.33 -2.15
N PHE A 147 3.78 5.42 -1.79
CA PHE A 147 2.76 5.61 -0.75
C PHE A 147 2.83 4.46 0.27
N PRO A 148 3.68 4.59 1.30
CA PRO A 148 3.86 3.52 2.28
C PRO A 148 2.59 3.20 3.07
N PHE A 149 1.75 4.22 3.29
CA PHE A 149 0.53 4.16 4.10
C PHE A 149 -0.71 4.52 3.27
N ALA A 150 -1.28 3.54 2.57
CA ALA A 150 -2.51 3.71 1.79
C ALA A 150 -3.77 3.75 2.68
N ASN A 151 -3.72 3.16 3.87
CA ASN A 151 -4.80 3.18 4.86
C ASN A 151 -4.25 3.72 6.20
N PRO A 152 -4.09 5.05 6.34
CA PRO A 152 -3.48 5.68 7.53
C PRO A 152 -4.39 5.65 8.76
N ASP A 153 -5.64 5.27 8.57
CA ASP A 153 -6.75 5.40 9.49
C ASP A 153 -6.98 4.15 10.36
N VAL A 154 -6.37 3.03 9.98
CA VAL A 154 -6.16 1.80 10.75
C VAL A 154 -7.18 1.57 11.88
N GLY A 155 -8.34 1.01 11.55
CA GLY A 155 -9.10 0.24 12.53
C GLY A 155 -10.54 0.67 12.70
N CYS A 156 -11.42 -0.15 12.15
CA CYS A 156 -12.56 -0.74 12.86
C CYS A 156 -13.50 -1.33 11.80
N GLN A 157 -13.69 -2.63 11.91
CA GLN A 157 -14.79 -3.30 11.25
C GLN A 157 -15.77 -3.72 12.35
N PRO A 158 -16.82 -2.91 12.61
CA PRO A 158 -17.75 -3.20 13.71
C PRO A 158 -18.49 -4.54 13.50
N GLU A 159 -18.49 -5.07 12.26
CA GLU A 159 -19.13 -6.35 11.91
C GLU A 159 -18.17 -7.49 11.50
N ARG A 160 -16.84 -7.33 11.59
CA ARG A 160 -15.85 -8.32 11.07
C ARG A 160 -16.16 -8.85 9.65
N ARG A 161 -16.66 -8.00 8.76
CA ARG A 161 -16.85 -8.37 7.35
C ARG A 161 -15.59 -8.09 6.56
N PHE A 162 -14.61 -8.98 6.67
CA PHE A 162 -13.32 -8.89 5.95
C PHE A 162 -13.45 -8.81 4.41
N GLY A 163 -14.64 -8.99 3.84
CA GLY A 163 -14.93 -8.85 2.41
C GLY A 163 -16.04 -7.85 2.07
N TYR A 164 -16.36 -6.91 2.97
CA TYR A 164 -17.24 -5.79 2.60
C TYR A 164 -16.52 -4.88 1.60
N LYS A 165 -17.21 -4.56 0.51
CA LYS A 165 -16.64 -3.89 -0.67
C LYS A 165 -16.96 -2.39 -0.76
N GLY A 166 -17.65 -1.84 0.25
CA GLY A 166 -18.29 -0.53 0.17
C GLY A 166 -19.70 -0.57 -0.43
N GLU A 167 -20.37 0.57 -0.39
CA GLU A 167 -21.63 0.87 -1.05
C GLU A 167 -21.44 1.15 -2.56
N ALA A 168 -20.28 1.68 -2.96
CA ALA A 168 -19.93 1.95 -4.36
C ALA A 168 -18.41 1.87 -4.63
N PRO A 169 -17.96 1.72 -5.90
CA PRO A 169 -16.53 1.73 -6.21
C PRO A 169 -15.86 3.05 -5.80
N GLY A 170 -14.82 2.97 -4.96
CA GLY A 170 -14.04 4.14 -4.54
C GLY A 170 -14.79 5.08 -3.59
N ASP A 171 -15.73 4.57 -2.80
CA ASP A 171 -16.54 5.34 -1.87
C ASP A 171 -15.85 5.69 -0.55
N THR A 172 -14.74 5.02 -0.20
CA THR A 172 -13.88 5.46 0.90
C THR A 172 -12.97 6.60 0.44
N PRO A 173 -12.67 7.59 1.30
CA PRO A 173 -11.81 8.72 0.94
C PRO A 173 -10.40 8.29 0.52
N GLU A 174 -9.87 7.21 1.09
CA GLU A 174 -8.56 6.65 0.74
C GLU A 174 -8.58 6.11 -0.68
N MET A 175 -9.60 5.30 -1.02
CA MET A 175 -9.72 4.72 -2.36
C MET A 175 -10.07 5.77 -3.40
N ALA A 176 -10.91 6.76 -3.06
CA ALA A 176 -11.17 7.92 -3.91
C ALA A 176 -9.88 8.68 -4.24
N GLY A 177 -9.02 8.89 -3.24
CA GLY A 177 -7.71 9.49 -3.40
C GLY A 177 -6.79 8.68 -4.32
N LEU A 178 -6.63 7.38 -4.04
CA LEU A 178 -5.78 6.49 -4.82
C LEU A 178 -6.26 6.36 -6.28
N HIS A 179 -7.57 6.22 -6.51
CA HIS A 179 -8.16 6.21 -7.86
C HIS A 179 -7.88 7.52 -8.59
N GLY A 180 -8.15 8.67 -7.94
CA GLY A 180 -7.89 9.98 -8.54
C GLY A 180 -6.42 10.17 -8.89
N PHE A 181 -5.50 9.61 -8.10
CA PHE A 181 -4.08 9.64 -8.41
C PHE A 181 -3.71 8.75 -9.60
N ILE A 182 -4.23 7.52 -9.66
CA ILE A 182 -4.04 6.61 -10.81
C ILE A 182 -4.58 7.25 -12.10
N ASP A 183 -5.79 7.81 -12.06
CA ASP A 183 -6.41 8.51 -13.20
C ASP A 183 -5.55 9.69 -13.65
N LYS A 184 -5.01 10.47 -12.72
CA LYS A 184 -4.12 11.58 -13.03
C LYS A 184 -2.82 11.12 -13.68
N LEU A 185 -2.20 10.04 -13.18
CA LEU A 185 -0.99 9.50 -13.77
C LEU A 185 -1.25 8.98 -15.19
N ARG A 186 -2.36 8.26 -15.40
CA ARG A 186 -2.84 7.81 -16.72
C ARG A 186 -2.97 8.98 -17.70
N ASP A 187 -3.64 10.04 -17.28
CA ASP A 187 -3.97 11.20 -18.14
C ASP A 187 -2.78 12.15 -18.33
N ALA A 188 -1.70 11.97 -17.57
CA ALA A 188 -0.44 12.68 -17.72
C ALA A 188 0.53 11.93 -18.65
N ASN A 189 1.55 11.27 -18.10
CA ASN A 189 2.60 10.58 -18.86
C ASN A 189 2.45 9.05 -18.83
N GLY A 190 1.38 8.54 -18.24
CA GLY A 190 1.12 7.11 -18.09
C GLY A 190 1.80 6.49 -16.87
N ILE A 191 1.46 5.23 -16.62
CA ILE A 191 1.99 4.43 -15.52
C ILE A 191 2.81 3.31 -16.14
N LYS A 192 4.12 3.29 -15.89
CA LYS A 192 5.01 2.22 -16.35
C LYS A 192 4.86 0.97 -15.50
N LEU A 193 4.86 1.14 -14.18
CA LEU A 193 4.78 0.03 -13.25
C LEU A 193 3.90 0.42 -12.07
N PHE A 194 2.96 -0.45 -11.73
CA PHE A 194 2.16 -0.36 -10.53
C PHE A 194 2.45 -1.59 -9.64
N ILE A 195 2.76 -1.38 -8.37
CA ILE A 195 2.86 -2.48 -7.39
C ILE A 195 2.08 -2.13 -6.12
N ASP A 196 1.18 -3.03 -5.73
CA ASP A 196 0.52 -3.04 -4.43
C ASP A 196 1.17 -4.08 -3.51
N TRP A 197 1.69 -3.63 -2.37
CA TRP A 197 2.48 -4.42 -1.43
C TRP A 197 1.64 -4.88 -0.26
N HIS A 198 1.53 -6.20 -0.15
CA HIS A 198 0.73 -6.91 0.83
C HIS A 198 1.56 -7.87 1.67
N SER A 199 0.94 -8.45 2.69
CA SER A 199 1.40 -9.69 3.29
C SER A 199 0.20 -10.53 3.76
N TYR A 200 0.30 -11.84 3.86
CA TYR A 200 1.46 -12.70 3.69
C TYR A 200 1.17 -13.75 2.63
N SER A 201 2.10 -14.68 2.44
CA SER A 201 2.00 -15.96 1.71
C SER A 201 3.01 -16.12 0.59
N GLN A 202 3.89 -15.14 0.36
CA GLN A 202 4.97 -15.21 -0.63
C GLN A 202 4.45 -15.41 -2.06
N TYR A 203 3.65 -14.46 -2.53
CA TYR A 203 3.13 -14.43 -3.90
C TYR A 203 3.60 -13.21 -4.69
N LEU A 204 3.77 -13.38 -6.00
CA LEU A 204 3.93 -12.30 -6.98
C LEU A 204 2.86 -12.49 -8.07
N LEU A 205 1.81 -11.68 -8.02
CA LEU A 205 0.58 -11.90 -8.77
C LEU A 205 0.39 -10.82 -9.84
N ALA A 206 0.11 -11.25 -11.07
CA ALA A 206 -0.25 -10.38 -12.20
C ALA A 206 -1.78 -10.31 -12.37
N PRO A 207 -2.33 -9.28 -13.04
CA PRO A 207 -3.75 -9.23 -13.39
C PRO A 207 -4.18 -10.43 -14.26
N LEU A 208 -5.47 -10.82 -14.27
CA LEU A 208 -6.59 -10.23 -13.52
C LEU A 208 -6.91 -11.02 -12.24
N SER A 209 -7.49 -10.34 -11.25
CA SER A 209 -8.02 -10.93 -10.02
C SER A 209 -9.51 -11.24 -10.11
N TRP A 210 -10.30 -10.45 -10.84
CA TRP A 210 -11.77 -10.57 -10.83
C TRP A 210 -12.37 -11.68 -11.70
N ASN A 211 -11.61 -12.26 -12.64
CA ASN A 211 -12.06 -13.34 -13.52
C ASN A 211 -10.95 -14.34 -13.86
N CYS A 212 -11.11 -15.58 -13.40
CA CYS A 212 -10.11 -16.64 -13.56
C CYS A 212 -10.04 -17.24 -14.96
N THR A 213 -10.99 -16.90 -15.83
CA THR A 213 -11.06 -17.40 -17.22
C THR A 213 -10.63 -16.35 -18.25
N GLN A 214 -10.44 -15.11 -17.81
CA GLN A 214 -9.99 -14.01 -18.64
C GLN A 214 -8.53 -13.70 -18.36
N TYR A 215 -7.76 -13.50 -19.42
CA TYR A 215 -6.34 -13.20 -19.33
C TYR A 215 -6.03 -11.90 -20.05
N ILE A 216 -5.10 -11.12 -19.49
CA ILE A 216 -4.60 -9.91 -20.12
C ILE A 216 -3.80 -10.27 -21.39
N PRO A 217 -3.81 -9.42 -22.44
CA PRO A 217 -3.15 -9.73 -23.71
C PRO A 217 -1.66 -10.09 -23.56
N LYS A 218 -0.94 -9.43 -22.64
CA LYS A 218 0.50 -9.65 -22.37
C LYS A 218 0.77 -10.53 -21.15
N LEU A 219 -0.14 -11.44 -20.80
CA LEU A 219 0.02 -12.28 -19.59
C LEU A 219 1.32 -13.08 -19.60
N GLY A 220 1.72 -13.64 -20.75
CA GLY A 220 2.97 -14.38 -20.87
C GLY A 220 4.19 -13.54 -20.47
N GLN A 221 4.23 -12.28 -20.87
CA GLN A 221 5.31 -11.36 -20.48
C GLN A 221 5.26 -11.06 -18.98
N HIS A 222 4.07 -10.80 -18.43
CA HIS A 222 3.87 -10.55 -17.00
C HIS A 222 4.36 -11.71 -16.12
N VAL A 223 4.00 -12.94 -16.51
CA VAL A 223 4.39 -14.16 -15.81
C VAL A 223 5.89 -14.45 -15.99
N ASN A 224 6.48 -14.15 -17.16
CA ASN A 224 7.92 -14.30 -17.35
C ASN A 224 8.72 -13.34 -16.47
N LEU A 225 8.30 -12.07 -16.41
CA LEU A 225 8.93 -11.07 -15.55
C LEU A 225 8.80 -11.47 -14.07
N ALA A 226 7.61 -11.89 -13.65
CA ALA A 226 7.38 -12.42 -12.31
C ALA A 226 8.30 -13.60 -11.99
N ARG A 227 8.46 -14.57 -12.90
CA ARG A 227 9.40 -15.69 -12.76
C ARG A 227 10.85 -15.23 -12.58
N ARG A 228 11.29 -14.22 -13.36
CA ARG A 228 12.66 -13.67 -13.24
C ARG A 228 12.84 -12.99 -11.89
N ALA A 229 11.86 -12.20 -11.45
CA ALA A 229 11.88 -11.52 -10.17
C ALA A 229 11.88 -12.50 -8.98
N THR A 230 11.02 -13.53 -8.98
CA THR A 230 11.00 -14.54 -7.90
C THR A 230 12.26 -15.38 -7.86
N ARG A 231 12.92 -15.62 -9.01
CA ARG A 231 14.25 -16.22 -9.03
C ARG A 231 15.29 -15.32 -8.35
N ALA A 232 15.29 -14.02 -8.65
CA ALA A 232 16.21 -13.07 -8.03
C ALA A 232 15.98 -12.96 -6.51
N ILE A 233 14.72 -12.97 -6.05
CA ILE A 233 14.36 -13.03 -4.62
C ILE A 233 14.99 -14.27 -3.97
N ARG A 234 14.80 -15.44 -4.59
CA ARG A 234 15.35 -16.70 -4.08
C ARG A 234 16.89 -16.71 -4.02
N GLU A 235 17.57 -16.01 -4.92
CA GLU A 235 19.04 -15.95 -4.95
C GLU A 235 19.63 -15.16 -3.76
N VAL A 236 18.85 -14.32 -3.08
CA VAL A 236 19.31 -13.55 -1.90
C VAL A 236 19.20 -14.37 -0.61
N GLU A 237 17.99 -14.83 -0.26
CA GLU A 237 17.69 -15.47 1.04
C GLU A 237 17.20 -16.92 0.91
N GLY A 238 17.04 -17.44 -0.32
CA GLY A 238 16.49 -18.78 -0.55
C GLY A 238 14.96 -18.87 -0.51
N THR A 239 14.26 -17.77 -0.19
CA THR A 239 12.80 -17.71 -0.09
C THR A 239 12.13 -18.01 -1.43
N GLN A 240 11.05 -18.80 -1.38
CA GLN A 240 10.31 -19.21 -2.57
C GLN A 240 9.01 -18.43 -2.67
N PHE A 241 8.84 -17.73 -3.78
CA PHE A 241 7.60 -17.04 -4.10
C PHE A 241 6.87 -17.78 -5.23
N VAL A 242 5.57 -18.00 -5.03
CA VAL A 242 4.68 -18.49 -6.08
C VAL A 242 4.25 -17.32 -6.94
N PHE A 243 4.16 -17.49 -8.25
CA PHE A 243 3.81 -16.42 -9.17
C PHE A 243 2.83 -16.86 -10.25
N GLY A 244 2.07 -15.92 -10.78
CA GLY A 244 1.10 -16.19 -11.84
C GLY A 244 -0.04 -15.17 -11.90
N PRO A 245 -1.07 -15.40 -12.73
CA PRO A 245 -2.28 -14.60 -12.74
C PRO A 245 -3.01 -14.70 -11.39
N SER A 246 -3.36 -13.57 -10.80
CA SER A 246 -3.89 -13.43 -9.44
C SER A 246 -5.05 -14.36 -9.16
N CYS A 247 -6.07 -14.38 -10.02
CA CYS A 247 -7.26 -15.19 -9.80
C CYS A 247 -6.96 -16.70 -9.76
N ALA A 248 -6.15 -17.19 -10.70
CA ALA A 248 -5.86 -18.62 -10.82
C ALA A 248 -4.79 -19.11 -9.85
N THR A 249 -3.90 -18.23 -9.40
CA THR A 249 -2.81 -18.57 -8.47
C THR A 249 -3.23 -18.44 -7.00
N LEU A 250 -4.11 -17.49 -6.67
CA LEU A 250 -4.56 -17.24 -5.30
C LEU A 250 -6.06 -17.57 -5.16
N TYR A 251 -6.94 -16.62 -5.49
CA TYR A 251 -8.39 -16.80 -5.59
C TYR A 251 -9.04 -15.61 -6.31
N VAL A 252 -10.31 -15.76 -6.70
CA VAL A 252 -11.09 -14.70 -7.34
C VAL A 252 -11.37 -13.55 -6.38
N ALA A 253 -11.02 -12.32 -6.78
CA ALA A 253 -11.29 -11.13 -6.00
C ALA A 253 -11.66 -9.95 -6.89
N THR A 254 -12.73 -9.24 -6.55
CA THR A 254 -13.23 -8.08 -7.30
C THR A 254 -12.81 -6.77 -6.63
N GLY A 255 -12.52 -5.74 -7.43
CA GLY A 255 -12.18 -4.41 -6.89
C GLY A 255 -10.74 -4.30 -6.39
N TYR A 256 -9.85 -5.20 -6.82
CA TYR A 256 -8.42 -5.12 -6.50
C TYR A 256 -7.75 -3.98 -7.24
N SER A 257 -6.81 -3.32 -6.55
CA SER A 257 -6.05 -2.18 -7.04
C SER A 257 -5.29 -2.49 -8.33
N ILE A 258 -4.73 -3.68 -8.47
CA ILE A 258 -3.97 -4.10 -9.66
C ILE A 258 -4.82 -4.19 -10.92
N ASP A 259 -6.07 -4.63 -10.78
CA ASP A 259 -7.00 -4.72 -11.91
C ASP A 259 -7.43 -3.32 -12.34
N TYR A 260 -7.70 -2.42 -11.38
CA TYR A 260 -7.99 -1.03 -11.67
C TYR A 260 -6.80 -0.30 -12.32
N ALA A 261 -5.60 -0.43 -11.76
CA ALA A 261 -4.38 0.16 -12.30
C ALA A 261 -4.09 -0.32 -13.73
N TYR A 262 -4.32 -1.61 -14.02
CA TYR A 262 -4.12 -2.17 -15.35
C TYR A 262 -5.25 -1.77 -16.33
N GLU A 263 -6.51 -2.07 -16.00
CA GLU A 263 -7.63 -1.92 -16.93
C GLU A 263 -8.08 -0.47 -17.09
N VAL A 264 -8.09 0.31 -16.01
CA VAL A 264 -8.55 1.72 -16.00
C VAL A 264 -7.37 2.67 -16.05
N GLY A 265 -6.36 2.46 -15.20
CA GLY A 265 -5.14 3.27 -15.11
C GLY A 265 -4.17 3.07 -16.28
N LYS A 266 -4.38 2.05 -17.11
CA LYS A 266 -3.54 1.71 -18.28
C LYS A 266 -2.07 1.52 -17.94
N ALA A 267 -1.78 0.99 -16.75
CA ALA A 267 -0.42 0.63 -16.38
C ALA A 267 0.15 -0.44 -17.33
N ASP A 268 1.37 -0.23 -17.83
CA ASP A 268 2.07 -1.21 -18.70
C ASP A 268 2.29 -2.54 -17.96
N TRP A 269 2.69 -2.43 -16.70
CA TRP A 269 2.93 -3.53 -15.77
C TRP A 269 2.20 -3.27 -14.45
N ALA A 270 1.49 -4.28 -13.94
CA ALA A 270 0.84 -4.21 -12.63
C ALA A 270 1.07 -5.52 -11.85
N TYR A 271 1.34 -5.43 -10.55
CA TYR A 271 1.54 -6.58 -9.68
C TYR A 271 1.01 -6.37 -8.26
N VAL A 272 0.48 -7.45 -7.66
CA VAL A 272 0.37 -7.57 -6.19
C VAL A 272 1.56 -8.39 -5.74
N ILE A 273 2.19 -8.00 -4.64
CA ILE A 273 3.21 -8.81 -4.00
C ILE A 273 2.82 -9.07 -2.55
N GLU A 274 2.58 -10.35 -2.23
CA GLU A 274 2.34 -10.86 -0.88
C GLU A 274 3.68 -11.24 -0.26
N LEU A 275 4.15 -10.47 0.71
CA LEU A 275 5.44 -10.66 1.37
C LEU A 275 5.45 -11.90 2.29
N ARG A 276 6.55 -12.08 3.03
CA ARG A 276 6.69 -13.15 4.03
C ARG A 276 5.60 -13.08 5.12
N ASP A 277 5.31 -14.18 5.80
CA ASP A 277 5.79 -15.55 5.56
C ASP A 277 4.71 -16.42 4.90
N THR A 278 4.71 -17.74 5.09
CA THR A 278 3.67 -18.64 4.56
C THR A 278 2.63 -19.04 5.61
N GLY A 279 2.58 -18.35 6.76
CA GLY A 279 1.58 -18.53 7.81
C GLY A 279 2.11 -18.98 9.17
N ASN A 280 3.42 -19.10 9.38
CA ASN A 280 3.97 -19.42 10.70
C ASN A 280 3.78 -18.25 11.69
N HIS A 281 3.97 -17.04 11.20
CA HIS A 281 3.76 -15.78 11.91
C HIS A 281 2.68 -14.92 11.27
N GLY A 282 2.44 -15.10 9.96
CA GLY A 282 1.44 -14.36 9.21
C GLY A 282 1.68 -12.85 9.28
N PHE A 283 0.69 -12.10 9.76
CA PHE A 283 0.73 -10.64 9.84
C PHE A 283 1.69 -10.10 10.91
N VAL A 284 2.05 -10.90 11.92
CA VAL A 284 2.92 -10.48 13.04
C VAL A 284 4.31 -11.11 12.86
N LEU A 285 4.97 -10.75 11.77
CA LEU A 285 6.29 -11.25 11.42
C LEU A 285 7.36 -10.77 12.43
N PRO A 286 8.28 -11.63 12.90
CA PRO A 286 9.34 -11.23 13.83
C PRO A 286 10.20 -10.10 13.25
N PRO A 287 10.59 -9.08 14.06
CA PRO A 287 11.40 -7.95 13.60
C PRO A 287 12.70 -8.35 12.91
N GLU A 288 13.30 -9.47 13.31
CA GLU A 288 14.54 -10.00 12.76
C GLU A 288 14.39 -10.45 11.29
N GLN A 289 13.17 -10.75 10.85
CA GLN A 289 12.88 -11.13 9.46
C GLN A 289 12.65 -9.93 8.54
N ILE A 290 12.43 -8.72 9.09
CA ILE A 290 12.11 -7.52 8.29
C ILE A 290 13.23 -7.22 7.32
N ARG A 291 14.48 -7.19 7.80
CA ARG A 291 15.65 -6.84 7.00
C ARG A 291 15.89 -7.82 5.85
N GLY A 292 15.89 -9.12 6.13
CA GLY A 292 16.09 -10.15 5.11
C GLY A 292 14.97 -10.18 4.08
N SER A 293 13.71 -9.99 4.52
CA SER A 293 12.58 -9.85 3.60
C SER A 293 12.69 -8.60 2.72
N ALA A 294 13.24 -7.50 3.23
CA ALA A 294 13.44 -6.31 2.41
C ALA A 294 14.60 -6.46 1.40
N GLU A 295 15.69 -7.13 1.78
CA GLU A 295 16.85 -7.37 0.92
C GLU A 295 16.55 -8.32 -0.23
N GLU A 296 15.81 -9.41 0.01
CA GLU A 296 15.40 -10.34 -1.06
C GLU A 296 14.47 -9.68 -2.07
N GLN A 297 13.51 -8.89 -1.57
CA GLN A 297 12.53 -8.22 -2.42
C GLN A 297 13.18 -7.11 -3.24
N TRP A 298 14.18 -6.42 -2.70
CA TRP A 298 14.99 -5.48 -3.48
C TRP A 298 15.72 -6.17 -4.64
N GLY A 299 16.20 -7.40 -4.44
CA GLY A 299 16.71 -8.26 -5.52
C GLY A 299 15.68 -8.44 -6.64
N GLY A 300 14.45 -8.82 -6.29
CA GLY A 300 13.33 -8.94 -7.23
C GLY A 300 12.97 -7.63 -7.94
N ILE A 301 12.89 -6.52 -7.20
CA ILE A 301 12.54 -5.20 -7.77
C ILE A 301 13.58 -4.72 -8.76
N LYS A 302 14.88 -4.89 -8.48
CA LYS A 302 15.92 -4.55 -9.47
C LYS A 302 15.73 -5.32 -10.77
N THR A 303 15.37 -6.60 -10.69
CA THR A 303 15.01 -7.38 -11.87
C THR A 303 13.75 -6.84 -12.56
N ILE A 304 12.70 -6.45 -11.83
CA ILE A 304 11.52 -5.84 -12.45
C ILE A 304 11.90 -4.57 -13.21
N LEU A 305 12.60 -3.64 -12.54
CA LEU A 305 13.04 -2.36 -13.11
C LEU A 305 13.93 -2.54 -14.36
N GLN A 306 14.75 -3.59 -14.40
CA GLN A 306 15.63 -3.88 -15.53
C GLN A 306 14.87 -4.18 -16.82
N TYR A 307 13.67 -4.75 -16.74
CA TYR A 307 12.94 -5.25 -17.90
C TYR A 307 11.71 -4.42 -18.27
N LEU A 308 11.45 -3.29 -17.60
CA LEU A 308 10.23 -2.50 -17.85
C LEU A 308 10.12 -1.99 -19.30
N ASP A 309 11.25 -1.62 -19.92
CA ASP A 309 11.31 -1.12 -21.30
C ASP A 309 11.75 -2.17 -22.33
N VAL A 310 11.84 -3.44 -21.94
CA VAL A 310 12.12 -4.54 -22.87
C VAL A 310 10.85 -4.90 -23.64
N GLU A 311 10.84 -4.68 -24.96
CA GLU A 311 9.67 -4.91 -25.82
C GLU A 311 9.20 -6.38 -25.81
N ASP A 312 10.15 -7.31 -25.88
CA ASP A 312 9.90 -8.75 -25.77
C ASP A 312 10.85 -9.44 -24.78
N ILE A 313 10.32 -9.72 -23.59
CA ILE A 313 11.06 -10.41 -22.52
C ILE A 313 11.37 -11.89 -22.84
N PHE A 314 10.79 -12.47 -23.88
CA PHE A 314 11.11 -13.83 -24.30
C PHE A 314 12.38 -13.92 -25.13
N GLU A 315 12.83 -12.80 -25.72
CA GLU A 315 14.06 -12.71 -26.51
C GLU A 315 15.25 -12.12 -25.73
N ALA A 316 15.01 -11.69 -24.48
CA ALA A 316 15.97 -11.00 -23.60
C ALA A 316 16.71 -11.91 -22.59
#